data_AF-A0A3N5EF03-F1
#
_entry.id   AF-A0A3N5EF03-F1
#
_cell.length_a   1.000
_cell.length_b   1.000
_cell.length_c   1.000
_cell.angle_alpha   90.00
_cell.angle_beta   90.00
_cell.angle_gamma   90.00
#
_symmetry.space_group_name_H-M   'P 1'
#
loop_
_entity.id
_entity.type
_entity.pdbx_description
1 polymer ?
#
loop_
_entity_poly.entity_id
_entity_poly.type
_entity_poly.pdbx_seq_one_letter_code
_entity_poly.pdbx_strand_id
1 'polypeptide(L)'
;MSLPDRISHMKASLLSVIRHLRGERPGMSAGRAFDPSLLALLAPSIAIETQIQLADVSYYQGEIDFRVMRATGIDGVIIRAGQRFWVDIRFKENWQKVKEAGLPRGSYWLYDSREDPKKQAALWWSLIKDDPGELVHAADLEEGYGGAYGSKAHMKEFILEFQRLSRLPDDRIAIYTGFFWFTERIGNDPFFERYPLWLAWYANMSVVRVPAPWSESDLLFWQRTSSGDGKLHGVGSLEIDLNWYCCTARSFSLRFGLGAPAPNGGTMDIIKGTAKGNVTRRNAPAGSTFSPSRYLVTGDTIEADWQDTTLPQWLHLTKINGVAVVGEEWASAGTSQQYIGWQWVSVPSEPPPDPDPVVKTPFTLAVDGYKPYAGELEKA
;
A
#
# COMPACT_ATOMS: atom_id res chain seq x y z
N MET A 1 49.87 7.93 12.56
CA MET A 1 48.46 8.17 12.95
C MET A 1 48.38 8.12 14.46
N SER A 2 48.03 9.23 15.10
CA SER A 2 48.10 9.39 16.56
C SER A 2 47.01 8.56 17.26
N LEU A 3 47.19 8.23 18.54
CA LEU A 3 46.21 7.49 19.34
C LEU A 3 44.80 8.17 19.35
N PRO A 4 44.70 9.52 19.40
CA PRO A 4 43.43 10.24 19.20
C PRO A 4 42.77 9.99 17.84
N ASP A 5 43.54 9.93 16.75
CA ASP A 5 43.02 9.71 15.40
C ASP A 5 42.45 8.29 15.24
N ARG A 6 43.08 7.29 15.88
CA ARG A 6 42.59 5.91 15.88
C ARG A 6 41.27 5.76 16.67
N ILE A 7 41.10 6.49 17.77
CA ILE A 7 39.86 6.50 18.56
C ILE A 7 38.72 7.20 17.79
N SER A 8 39.02 8.28 17.07
CA SER A 8 38.05 8.98 16.22
C SER A 8 37.56 8.08 15.07
N HIS A 9 38.47 7.39 14.38
CA HIS A 9 38.13 6.42 13.33
C HIS A 9 37.38 5.19 13.84
N MET A 10 37.74 4.65 15.01
CA MET A 10 36.99 3.55 15.62
C MET A 10 35.57 3.96 16.02
N LYS A 11 35.35 5.17 16.52
CA LYS A 11 34.01 5.67 16.86
C LYS A 11 33.14 5.86 15.61
N ALA A 12 33.70 6.39 14.52
CA ALA A 12 32.98 6.55 13.26
C ALA A 12 32.60 5.18 12.63
N SER A 13 33.50 4.20 12.69
CA SER A 13 33.25 2.83 12.22
C SER A 13 32.20 2.11 13.08
N LEU A 14 32.25 2.25 14.41
CA LEU A 14 31.27 1.64 15.31
C LEU A 14 29.87 2.26 15.18
N LEU A 15 29.77 3.57 14.98
CA LEU A 15 28.50 4.27 14.70
C LEU A 15 27.89 3.85 13.35
N SER A 16 28.74 3.64 12.34
CA SER A 16 28.33 3.08 11.04
C SER A 16 27.78 1.66 11.18
N VAL A 17 28.45 0.80 11.95
CA VAL A 17 28.02 -0.58 12.21
C VAL A 17 26.71 -0.61 13.02
N ILE A 18 26.56 0.25 14.03
CA ILE A 18 25.30 0.37 14.80
C ILE A 18 24.15 0.89 13.92
N ARG A 19 24.41 1.84 13.01
CA ARG A 19 23.40 2.33 12.04
C ARG A 19 22.98 1.25 11.04
N HIS A 20 23.93 0.46 10.55
CA HIS A 20 23.64 -0.65 9.65
C HIS A 20 22.87 -1.78 10.34
N LEU A 21 23.17 -2.07 11.62
CA LEU A 21 22.41 -3.02 12.44
C LEU A 21 21.01 -2.50 12.84
N ARG A 22 20.77 -1.19 12.79
CA ARG A 22 19.47 -0.55 13.10
C ARG A 22 18.62 -0.25 11.86
N GLY A 23 19.19 -0.32 10.65
CA GLY A 23 18.46 -0.09 9.40
C GLY A 23 18.11 1.37 9.13
N GLU A 24 18.96 2.34 9.49
CA GLU A 24 18.66 3.77 9.38
C GLU A 24 19.65 4.56 8.47
N ARG A 25 19.12 5.58 7.77
CA ARG A 25 19.90 6.57 6.99
C ARG A 25 20.57 7.61 7.91
N PRO A 26 21.68 8.27 7.48
CA PRO A 26 22.32 9.36 8.22
C PRO A 26 21.37 10.56 8.42
N GLY A 27 20.98 10.84 9.66
CA GLY A 27 20.04 11.92 10.02
C GLY A 27 18.94 11.46 10.99
N MET A 28 18.60 10.16 11.00
CA MET A 28 17.53 9.59 11.84
C MET A 28 17.95 9.24 13.27
N SER A 29 19.26 9.16 13.57
CA SER A 29 19.76 8.93 14.93
C SER A 29 19.96 10.27 15.66
N ALA A 30 19.21 10.58 16.72
CA ALA A 30 19.56 11.72 17.55
C ALA A 30 20.89 11.41 18.26
N GLY A 31 21.92 12.22 17.98
CA GLY A 31 23.26 11.92 18.45
C GLY A 31 23.40 11.98 19.98
N ARG A 32 23.37 10.82 20.67
CA ARG A 32 24.23 10.37 21.79
C ARG A 32 23.65 9.13 22.49
N ALA A 33 24.44 8.58 23.43
CA ALA A 33 24.41 7.22 23.95
C ALA A 33 23.14 6.80 24.73
N PHE A 34 22.73 5.55 24.47
CA PHE A 34 21.94 4.57 25.26
C PHE A 34 20.96 5.10 26.33
N ASP A 35 19.65 4.96 26.07
CA ASP A 35 18.53 4.81 27.03
C ASP A 35 17.20 4.68 26.24
N PRO A 36 16.00 4.42 26.80
CA PRO A 36 15.39 3.26 27.46
C PRO A 36 14.67 2.29 26.48
N SER A 37 15.05 2.27 25.19
CA SER A 37 14.39 1.51 24.11
C SER A 37 14.38 -0.04 24.24
N LEU A 38 14.90 -0.61 25.32
CA LEU A 38 14.90 -2.05 25.58
C LEU A 38 13.50 -2.62 25.88
N LEU A 39 12.57 -1.79 26.39
CA LEU A 39 11.16 -2.20 26.54
C LEU A 39 10.42 -2.28 25.19
N ALA A 40 10.83 -1.50 24.19
CA ALA A 40 10.22 -1.54 22.86
C ALA A 40 10.59 -2.81 22.07
N LEU A 41 11.70 -3.47 22.41
CA LEU A 41 12.04 -4.80 21.87
C LEU A 41 11.06 -5.90 22.35
N LEU A 42 10.28 -5.64 23.39
CA LEU A 42 9.23 -6.56 23.87
C LEU A 42 7.89 -6.39 23.14
N ALA A 43 7.71 -5.32 22.37
CA ALA A 43 6.54 -5.18 21.51
C ALA A 43 6.55 -6.29 20.44
N PRO A 44 5.39 -6.75 19.97
CA PRO A 44 5.32 -7.69 18.85
C PRO A 44 5.86 -7.04 17.58
N SER A 45 6.48 -7.85 16.73
CA SER A 45 6.84 -7.42 15.37
C SER A 45 5.60 -7.14 14.55
N ILE A 46 5.71 -6.25 13.57
CA ILE A 46 4.63 -6.07 12.59
C ILE A 46 4.42 -7.36 11.77
N ALA A 47 3.18 -7.60 11.37
CA ALA A 47 2.78 -8.59 10.40
C ALA A 47 1.92 -7.89 9.33
N ILE A 48 2.45 -7.79 8.12
CA ILE A 48 1.74 -7.11 7.02
C ILE A 48 1.61 -8.02 5.79
N GLU A 49 0.52 -7.83 5.05
CA GLU A 49 0.32 -8.51 3.77
C GLU A 49 1.11 -7.77 2.68
N THR A 50 2.06 -8.44 2.03
CA THR A 50 2.90 -7.84 0.98
C THR A 50 2.19 -7.83 -0.38
N GLN A 51 0.92 -7.44 -0.41
CA GLN A 51 0.07 -7.46 -1.61
C GLN A 51 0.10 -6.15 -2.40
N ILE A 52 0.33 -5.03 -1.72
CA ILE A 52 0.26 -3.68 -2.31
C ILE A 52 1.56 -2.94 -2.03
N GLN A 53 2.27 -2.58 -3.10
CA GLN A 53 3.54 -1.88 -3.04
C GLN A 53 3.38 -0.42 -3.49
N LEU A 54 3.93 0.52 -2.72
CA LEU A 54 3.98 1.93 -3.12
C LEU A 54 5.43 2.39 -3.29
N ALA A 55 5.63 3.37 -4.15
CA ALA A 55 6.87 4.13 -4.21
C ALA A 55 6.68 5.51 -3.58
N ASP A 56 7.71 6.04 -2.96
CA ASP A 56 7.77 7.47 -2.66
C ASP A 56 8.95 8.14 -3.36
N VAL A 57 8.71 9.33 -3.91
CA VAL A 57 9.63 9.98 -4.85
C VAL A 57 9.70 11.49 -4.64
N SER A 58 10.80 12.07 -5.09
CA SER A 58 11.08 13.50 -5.06
C SER A 58 11.88 13.92 -6.29
N TYR A 59 12.39 15.16 -6.36
CA TYR A 59 13.32 15.53 -7.43
C TYR A 59 14.59 14.66 -7.49
N TYR A 60 14.97 13.99 -6.39
CA TYR A 60 16.18 13.16 -6.35
C TYR A 60 16.11 11.96 -7.30
N GLN A 61 14.91 11.49 -7.62
CA GLN A 61 14.70 10.39 -8.55
C GLN A 61 14.88 10.79 -10.02
N GLY A 62 14.99 12.10 -10.33
CA GLY A 62 15.16 12.59 -11.70
C GLY A 62 13.91 12.43 -12.55
N GLU A 63 14.10 12.09 -13.84
CA GLU A 63 13.00 11.73 -14.74
C GLU A 63 12.41 10.36 -14.33
N ILE A 64 11.09 10.22 -14.40
CA ILE A 64 10.38 9.00 -14.02
C ILE A 64 9.40 8.60 -15.13
N ASP A 65 9.47 7.34 -15.55
CA ASP A 65 8.46 6.67 -16.36
C ASP A 65 7.47 5.92 -15.45
N PHE A 66 6.35 6.57 -15.15
CA PHE A 66 5.32 6.00 -14.27
C PHE A 66 4.57 4.82 -14.90
N ARG A 67 4.63 4.64 -16.23
CA ARG A 67 4.06 3.46 -16.89
C ARG A 67 4.93 2.24 -16.63
N VAL A 68 6.26 2.40 -16.72
CA VAL A 68 7.21 1.37 -16.31
C VAL A 68 7.04 1.06 -14.82
N MET A 69 6.98 2.09 -13.98
CA MET A 69 6.76 1.92 -12.54
C MET A 69 5.50 1.07 -12.26
N ARG A 70 4.36 1.40 -12.87
CA ARG A 70 3.14 0.60 -12.78
C ARG A 70 3.33 -0.83 -13.26
N ALA A 71 3.97 -1.02 -14.41
CA ALA A 71 4.22 -2.35 -14.99
C ALA A 71 5.11 -3.24 -14.11
N THR A 72 5.92 -2.65 -13.23
CA THR A 72 6.75 -3.36 -12.26
C THR A 72 6.05 -3.68 -10.92
N GLY A 73 4.73 -3.49 -10.85
CA GLY A 73 3.93 -3.85 -9.67
C GLY A 73 3.93 -2.79 -8.57
N ILE A 74 4.12 -1.52 -8.92
CA ILE A 74 3.82 -0.40 -8.02
C ILE A 74 2.34 -0.04 -8.17
N ASP A 75 1.62 0.01 -7.05
CA ASP A 75 0.18 0.22 -6.96
C ASP A 75 -0.21 1.65 -6.62
N GLY A 76 0.76 2.48 -6.20
CA GLY A 76 0.54 3.88 -5.86
C GLY A 76 1.84 4.64 -5.61
N VAL A 77 1.78 5.97 -5.68
CA VAL A 77 2.97 6.82 -5.53
C VAL A 77 2.71 7.97 -4.57
N ILE A 78 3.61 8.19 -3.61
CA ILE A 78 3.60 9.38 -2.73
C ILE A 78 4.72 10.33 -3.15
N ILE A 79 4.39 11.57 -3.51
CA ILE A 79 5.32 12.50 -4.15
C ILE A 79 5.63 13.66 -3.19
N ARG A 80 6.92 14.00 -3.02
CA ARG A 80 7.29 15.19 -2.24
C ARG A 80 6.71 16.44 -2.88
N ALA A 81 5.88 17.17 -2.14
CA ALA A 81 5.35 18.46 -2.55
C ALA A 81 6.34 19.59 -2.31
N GLY A 82 7.05 19.56 -1.19
CA GLY A 82 8.00 20.60 -0.83
C GLY A 82 8.61 20.42 0.54
N GLN A 83 9.31 21.46 0.97
CA GLN A 83 9.98 21.56 2.27
C GLN A 83 10.16 23.06 2.59
N ARG A 84 10.06 23.46 3.85
CA ARG A 84 10.36 24.84 4.28
C ARG A 84 9.57 25.89 3.47
N PHE A 85 10.22 26.62 2.57
CA PHE A 85 9.58 27.64 1.71
C PHE A 85 9.58 27.28 0.23
N TRP A 86 10.12 26.11 -0.15
CA TRP A 86 10.26 25.72 -1.55
C TRP A 86 9.35 24.55 -1.93
N VAL A 87 8.97 24.54 -3.19
CA VAL A 87 8.24 23.46 -3.85
C VAL A 87 9.28 22.51 -4.45
N ASP A 88 9.04 21.20 -4.36
CA ASP A 88 9.88 20.25 -5.06
C ASP A 88 9.77 20.49 -6.58
N ILE A 89 10.92 20.69 -7.23
CA ILE A 89 10.98 21.12 -8.63
C ILE A 89 10.33 20.12 -9.61
N ARG A 90 10.15 18.86 -9.21
CA ARG A 90 9.49 17.82 -10.02
C ARG A 90 8.04 17.58 -9.61
N PHE A 91 7.54 18.21 -8.54
CA PHE A 91 6.23 17.88 -7.98
C PHE A 91 5.11 17.96 -9.01
N LYS A 92 4.95 19.11 -9.68
CA LYS A 92 3.84 19.33 -10.62
C LYS A 92 3.87 18.35 -11.80
N GLU A 93 5.07 18.10 -12.34
CA GLU A 93 5.28 17.17 -13.44
C GLU A 93 4.96 15.73 -13.01
N ASN A 94 5.53 15.28 -11.89
CA ASN A 94 5.30 13.94 -11.36
C ASN A 94 3.83 13.74 -10.98
N TRP A 95 3.18 14.74 -10.39
CA TRP A 95 1.77 14.69 -10.02
C TRP A 95 0.87 14.39 -11.23
N GLN A 96 1.14 15.08 -12.35
CA GLN A 96 0.41 14.86 -13.60
C GLN A 96 0.74 13.49 -14.22
N LYS A 97 2.02 13.15 -14.35
CA LYS A 97 2.45 11.91 -15.01
C LYS A 97 2.01 10.65 -14.25
N VAL A 98 1.96 10.66 -12.92
CA VAL A 98 1.43 9.54 -12.11
C VAL A 98 -0.05 9.31 -12.42
N LYS A 99 -0.84 10.40 -12.48
CA LYS A 99 -2.26 10.36 -12.86
C LYS A 99 -2.45 9.75 -14.25
N GLU A 100 -1.67 10.22 -15.22
CA GLU A 100 -1.72 9.75 -16.62
C GLU A 100 -1.32 8.27 -16.76
N ALA A 101 -0.48 7.75 -15.87
CA ALA A 101 -0.15 6.33 -15.79
C ALA A 101 -1.25 5.48 -15.13
N GLY A 102 -2.30 6.11 -14.58
CA GLY A 102 -3.40 5.44 -13.89
C GLY A 102 -3.01 4.89 -12.52
N LEU A 103 -2.03 5.52 -11.86
CA LEU A 103 -1.65 5.20 -10.49
C LEU A 103 -2.30 6.21 -9.52
N PRO A 104 -2.86 5.75 -8.38
CA PRO A 104 -3.30 6.65 -7.32
C PRO A 104 -2.09 7.37 -6.72
N ARG A 105 -2.25 8.65 -6.41
CA ARG A 105 -1.18 9.49 -5.89
C ARG A 105 -1.53 10.18 -4.58
N GLY A 106 -0.54 10.28 -3.72
CA GLY A 106 -0.54 11.07 -2.50
C GLY A 106 0.67 12.00 -2.50
N SER A 107 0.75 12.90 -1.53
CA SER A 107 1.91 13.78 -1.40
C SER A 107 2.51 13.71 -0.01
N TYR A 108 3.78 14.08 0.14
CA TYR A 108 4.33 14.37 1.46
C TYR A 108 4.99 15.74 1.50
N TRP A 109 5.09 16.29 2.71
CA TRP A 109 5.81 17.52 2.98
C TRP A 109 6.86 17.29 4.06
N LEU A 110 8.13 17.46 3.71
CA LEU A 110 9.24 17.35 4.65
C LEU A 110 9.23 18.57 5.57
N TYR A 111 8.82 18.35 6.83
CA TYR A 111 8.73 19.41 7.82
C TYR A 111 10.12 19.98 8.11
N ASP A 112 10.21 21.31 8.14
CA ASP A 112 11.46 22.01 8.40
C ASP A 112 11.29 23.04 9.52
N SER A 113 11.96 22.82 10.66
CA SER A 113 11.89 23.70 11.84
C SER A 113 12.40 25.12 11.61
N ARG A 114 13.00 25.42 10.46
CA ARG A 114 13.53 26.75 10.11
C ARG A 114 12.48 27.66 9.46
N GLU A 115 11.25 27.20 9.29
CA GLU A 115 10.15 27.98 8.73
C GLU A 115 8.88 27.82 9.55
N ASP A 116 8.05 28.87 9.51
CA ASP A 116 6.76 28.91 10.21
C ASP A 116 5.87 27.71 9.80
N PRO A 117 5.34 26.94 10.77
CA PRO A 117 4.48 25.79 10.53
C PRO A 117 3.29 26.09 9.64
N LYS A 118 2.61 27.23 9.84
CA LYS A 118 1.41 27.57 9.08
C LYS A 118 1.74 27.94 7.64
N LYS A 119 2.87 28.61 7.40
CA LYS A 119 3.34 28.89 6.03
C LYS A 119 3.65 27.62 5.25
N GLN A 120 4.29 26.65 5.89
CA GLN A 120 4.54 25.33 5.30
C GLN A 120 3.24 24.64 4.90
N ALA A 121 2.28 24.56 5.83
CA ALA A 121 0.97 23.94 5.59
C ALA A 121 0.18 24.64 4.47
N ALA A 122 0.18 25.98 4.45
CA ALA A 122 -0.49 26.76 3.42
C ALA A 122 0.13 26.59 2.04
N LEU A 123 1.46 26.56 1.95
CA LEU A 123 2.16 26.30 0.70
C LEU A 123 1.85 24.88 0.21
N TRP A 124 1.91 23.89 1.09
CA TRP A 124 1.56 22.51 0.75
C TRP A 124 0.14 22.40 0.16
N TRP A 125 -0.86 22.92 0.88
CA TRP A 125 -2.24 22.88 0.41
C TRP A 125 -2.44 23.61 -0.92
N SER A 126 -1.74 24.74 -1.12
CA SER A 126 -1.85 25.50 -2.38
C SER A 126 -1.47 24.71 -3.63
N LEU A 127 -0.65 23.66 -3.49
CA LEU A 127 -0.18 22.82 -4.60
C LEU A 127 -1.17 21.72 -5.01
N ILE A 128 -2.03 21.27 -4.08
CA ILE A 128 -2.89 20.10 -4.28
C ILE A 128 -4.38 20.42 -4.18
N LYS A 129 -4.77 21.64 -3.77
CA LYS A 129 -6.17 22.02 -3.53
C LYS A 129 -7.12 21.76 -4.71
N ASP A 130 -6.62 21.87 -5.94
CA ASP A 130 -7.41 21.72 -7.16
C ASP A 130 -7.42 20.25 -7.67
N ASP A 131 -6.50 19.42 -7.18
CA ASP A 131 -6.40 17.99 -7.47
C ASP A 131 -5.76 17.27 -6.27
N PRO A 132 -6.53 16.99 -5.20
CA PRO A 132 -5.98 16.42 -3.96
C PRO A 132 -5.40 15.01 -4.13
N GLY A 133 -5.64 14.33 -5.26
CA GLY A 133 -5.20 12.96 -5.44
C GLY A 133 -6.00 11.97 -4.58
N GLU A 134 -5.65 10.70 -4.71
CA GLU A 134 -6.45 9.59 -4.21
C GLU A 134 -5.93 9.05 -2.87
N LEU A 135 -4.61 9.12 -2.64
CA LEU A 135 -3.96 8.61 -1.43
C LEU A 135 -3.89 9.66 -0.31
N VAL A 136 -3.25 9.30 0.80
CA VAL A 136 -3.00 10.20 1.93
C VAL A 136 -1.99 11.30 1.61
N HIS A 137 -2.04 12.36 2.43
CA HIS A 137 -1.04 13.41 2.48
C HIS A 137 -0.22 13.29 3.77
N ALA A 138 1.08 13.00 3.65
CA ALA A 138 1.92 12.69 4.79
C ALA A 138 2.72 13.91 5.29
N ALA A 139 2.58 14.22 6.57
CA ALA A 139 3.52 15.09 7.27
C ALA A 139 4.78 14.28 7.57
N ASP A 140 5.87 14.60 6.91
CA ASP A 140 7.15 13.92 7.08
C ASP A 140 7.92 14.61 8.23
N LEU A 141 8.00 13.89 9.35
CA LEU A 141 8.60 14.31 10.61
C LEU A 141 9.87 13.48 10.86
N GLU A 142 10.99 13.93 10.30
CA GLU A 142 12.31 13.35 10.56
C GLU A 142 13.41 14.41 10.77
N GLU A 143 12.99 15.65 10.99
CA GLU A 143 13.89 16.80 10.96
C GLU A 143 14.92 16.84 12.10
N GLY A 144 16.10 17.37 11.80
CA GLY A 144 17.17 17.63 12.76
C GLY A 144 17.86 18.97 12.50
N TYR A 145 17.16 19.94 11.89
CA TYR A 145 17.74 21.18 11.39
C TYR A 145 18.00 22.21 12.49
N GLY A 146 17.38 22.05 13.67
CA GLY A 146 17.61 22.90 14.83
C GLY A 146 17.06 24.33 14.67
N GLY A 147 15.98 24.50 13.90
CA GLY A 147 15.31 25.79 13.74
C GLY A 147 14.39 26.15 14.91
N ALA A 148 13.86 27.37 14.89
CA ALA A 148 12.99 27.90 15.95
C ALA A 148 11.69 27.11 16.15
N TYR A 149 11.24 26.39 15.13
CA TYR A 149 9.97 25.67 15.09
C TYR A 149 10.12 24.15 15.29
N GLY A 150 11.20 23.66 15.92
CA GLY A 150 11.46 22.21 16.09
C GLY A 150 10.73 21.52 17.24
N SER A 151 9.70 22.14 17.83
CA SER A 151 8.99 21.57 18.99
C SER A 151 7.80 20.71 18.55
N LYS A 152 7.37 19.77 19.41
CA LYS A 152 6.13 19.00 19.18
C LYS A 152 4.93 19.90 18.93
N ALA A 153 4.80 21.00 19.68
CA ALA A 153 3.69 21.95 19.52
C ALA A 153 3.66 22.59 18.13
N HIS A 154 4.82 22.88 17.54
CA HIS A 154 4.93 23.44 16.19
C HIS A 154 4.59 22.40 15.11
N MET A 155 5.00 21.13 15.29
CA MET A 155 4.60 20.04 14.40
C MET A 155 3.08 19.81 14.45
N LYS A 156 2.46 19.86 15.63
CA LYS A 156 1.00 19.80 15.78
C LYS A 156 0.32 20.97 15.08
N GLU A 157 0.88 22.18 15.19
CA GLU A 157 0.36 23.37 14.51
C GLU A 157 0.42 23.21 12.99
N PHE A 158 1.51 22.68 12.43
CA PHE A 158 1.64 22.37 11.01
C PHE A 158 0.54 21.41 10.53
N ILE A 159 0.35 20.28 11.23
CA ILE A 159 -0.63 19.26 10.88
C ILE A 159 -2.06 19.81 10.98
N LEU A 160 -2.39 20.48 12.08
CA LEU A 160 -3.72 21.06 12.30
C LEU A 160 -4.03 22.17 11.29
N GLU A 161 -3.05 22.99 10.92
CA GLU A 161 -3.27 24.02 9.91
C GLU A 161 -3.51 23.40 8.53
N PHE A 162 -2.73 22.38 8.15
CA PHE A 162 -2.95 21.66 6.90
C PHE A 162 -4.34 21.01 6.88
N GLN A 163 -4.74 20.35 7.96
CA GLN A 163 -6.06 19.76 8.11
C GLN A 163 -7.17 20.82 8.00
N ARG A 164 -7.02 21.97 8.69
CA ARG A 164 -8.00 23.07 8.65
C ARG A 164 -8.17 23.63 7.25
N LEU A 165 -7.08 23.81 6.51
CA LEU A 165 -7.08 24.36 5.16
C LEU A 165 -7.67 23.37 4.13
N SER A 166 -7.28 22.11 4.22
CA SER A 166 -7.69 21.05 3.29
C SER A 166 -9.09 20.51 3.57
N ARG A 167 -9.57 20.62 4.81
CA ARG A 167 -10.79 19.97 5.32
C ARG A 167 -10.81 18.46 5.14
N LEU A 168 -9.63 17.85 4.96
CA LEU A 168 -9.50 16.42 4.81
C LEU A 168 -9.74 15.73 6.17
N PRO A 169 -10.40 14.57 6.16
CA PRO A 169 -10.55 13.75 7.36
C PRO A 169 -9.19 13.24 7.86
N ASP A 170 -9.14 12.85 9.15
CA ASP A 170 -7.92 12.35 9.81
C ASP A 170 -7.26 11.19 9.02
N ASP A 171 -8.06 10.31 8.41
CA ASP A 171 -7.57 9.13 7.67
C ASP A 171 -6.95 9.42 6.29
N ARG A 172 -7.11 10.66 5.79
CA ARG A 172 -6.48 11.20 4.58
C ARG A 172 -5.18 11.97 4.86
N ILE A 173 -4.78 12.09 6.13
CA ILE A 173 -3.53 12.71 6.56
C ILE A 173 -2.71 11.64 7.29
N ALA A 174 -1.45 11.46 6.92
CA ALA A 174 -0.57 10.48 7.57
C ALA A 174 0.61 11.16 8.26
N ILE A 175 1.20 10.49 9.24
CA ILE A 175 2.48 10.90 9.82
C ILE A 175 3.55 9.95 9.31
N TYR A 176 4.52 10.48 8.57
CA TYR A 176 5.74 9.76 8.23
C TYR A 176 6.82 10.06 9.27
N THR A 177 7.50 9.02 9.77
CA THR A 177 8.62 9.17 10.70
C THR A 177 9.46 7.90 10.78
N GLY A 178 10.73 8.05 11.17
CA GLY A 178 11.56 6.94 11.65
C GLY A 178 11.18 6.53 13.07
N PHE A 179 11.31 5.23 13.39
CA PHE A 179 10.99 4.69 14.72
C PHE A 179 11.76 5.41 15.83
N PHE A 180 13.10 5.43 15.72
CA PHE A 180 13.95 5.98 16.79
C PHE A 180 13.80 7.49 16.88
N TRP A 181 13.79 8.20 15.75
CA TRP A 181 13.53 9.64 15.72
C TRP A 181 12.23 9.99 16.46
N PHE A 182 11.14 9.26 16.19
CA PHE A 182 9.86 9.53 16.85
C PHE A 182 9.93 9.27 18.34
N THR A 183 10.42 8.10 18.76
CA THR A 183 10.49 7.75 20.19
C THR A 183 11.37 8.72 20.99
N GLU A 184 12.47 9.20 20.40
CA GLU A 184 13.41 10.11 21.06
C GLU A 184 12.92 11.56 21.07
N ARG A 185 12.28 12.04 19.99
CA ARG A 185 11.88 13.44 19.83
C ARG A 185 10.44 13.72 20.25
N ILE A 186 9.54 12.78 20.01
CA ILE A 186 8.10 12.94 20.18
C ILE A 186 7.57 12.07 21.33
N GLY A 187 7.95 10.80 21.39
CA GLY A 187 7.47 9.86 22.42
C GLY A 187 5.94 9.63 22.38
N ASN A 188 5.38 9.16 23.49
CA ASN A 188 4.00 8.68 23.59
C ASN A 188 2.95 9.80 23.72
N ASP A 189 2.88 10.70 22.73
CA ASP A 189 1.94 11.82 22.69
C ASP A 189 0.68 11.44 21.87
N PRO A 190 -0.50 11.24 22.50
CA PRO A 190 -1.69 10.66 21.84
C PRO A 190 -2.28 11.54 20.74
N PHE A 191 -1.85 12.79 20.61
CA PHE A 191 -2.25 13.62 19.46
C PHE A 191 -1.92 12.94 18.13
N PHE A 192 -0.77 12.26 18.04
CA PHE A 192 -0.28 11.70 16.79
C PHE A 192 -1.02 10.42 16.37
N GLU A 193 -1.58 9.67 17.32
CA GLU A 193 -2.39 8.46 17.07
C GLU A 193 -3.66 8.75 16.26
N ARG A 194 -4.15 10.00 16.27
CA ARG A 194 -5.27 10.44 15.43
C ARG A 194 -5.06 10.20 13.95
N TYR A 195 -3.81 10.17 13.51
CA TYR A 195 -3.44 10.03 12.10
C TYR A 195 -2.74 8.69 11.87
N PRO A 196 -3.03 7.98 10.76
CA PRO A 196 -2.33 6.77 10.38
C PRO A 196 -0.81 6.95 10.29
N LEU A 197 -0.06 5.92 10.67
CA LEU A 197 1.40 5.92 10.66
C LEU A 197 1.95 5.40 9.33
N TRP A 198 2.86 6.16 8.73
CA TRP A 198 3.78 5.70 7.71
C TRP A 198 5.18 5.55 8.33
N LEU A 199 5.57 4.32 8.65
CA LEU A 199 6.80 4.06 9.40
C LEU A 199 8.00 3.85 8.47
N ALA A 200 9.09 4.58 8.71
CA ALA A 200 10.39 4.27 8.12
C ALA A 200 11.23 3.39 9.05
N TRP A 201 11.55 2.17 8.59
CA TRP A 201 12.49 1.28 9.28
C TRP A 201 13.07 0.24 8.30
N TYR A 202 14.32 0.41 7.86
CA TYR A 202 14.92 -0.45 6.83
C TYR A 202 15.56 -1.71 7.44
N ALA A 203 14.72 -2.54 8.04
CA ALA A 203 15.14 -3.76 8.72
C ALA A 203 14.32 -4.96 8.26
N ASN A 204 14.69 -6.15 8.71
CA ASN A 204 13.85 -7.32 8.50
C ASN A 204 12.50 -7.13 9.22
N MET A 205 11.39 -7.51 8.60
CA MET A 205 10.05 -7.35 9.17
C MET A 205 9.92 -7.90 10.60
N SER A 206 10.61 -9.02 10.90
CA SER A 206 10.62 -9.63 12.24
C SER A 206 11.16 -8.72 13.36
N VAL A 207 11.91 -7.67 13.04
CA VAL A 207 12.46 -6.71 14.02
C VAL A 207 11.78 -5.34 13.99
N VAL A 208 10.92 -5.08 13.01
CA VAL A 208 10.19 -3.82 12.91
C VAL A 208 9.09 -3.79 13.98
N ARG A 209 8.92 -2.64 14.63
CA ARG A 209 7.93 -2.36 15.68
C ARG A 209 7.23 -1.04 15.40
N VAL A 210 6.02 -0.89 15.89
CA VAL A 210 5.29 0.38 15.89
C VAL A 210 5.63 1.18 17.16
N PRO A 211 6.02 2.45 17.06
CA PRO A 211 6.28 3.28 18.24
C PRO A 211 4.97 3.76 18.86
N ALA A 212 4.89 3.79 20.19
CA ALA A 212 3.81 4.48 20.88
C ALA A 212 3.74 5.97 20.47
N PRO A 213 2.55 6.58 20.37
CA PRO A 213 1.26 6.08 20.83
C PRO A 213 0.60 5.05 19.91
N TRP A 214 1.06 4.91 18.68
CA TRP A 214 0.46 3.99 17.72
C TRP A 214 0.62 2.53 18.17
N SER A 215 -0.33 1.74 17.69
CA SER A 215 -0.33 0.29 17.71
C SER A 215 -0.25 -0.27 16.29
N GLU A 216 -0.12 -1.58 16.16
CA GLU A 216 -0.02 -2.24 14.85
C GLU A 216 -1.22 -1.93 13.93
N SER A 217 -2.43 -1.75 14.49
CA SER A 217 -3.61 -1.40 13.70
C SER A 217 -3.59 -0.01 13.09
N ASP A 218 -2.69 0.87 13.58
CA ASP A 218 -2.57 2.25 13.10
C ASP A 218 -1.49 2.39 12.01
N LEU A 219 -0.68 1.34 11.80
CA LEU A 219 0.28 1.29 10.71
C LEU A 219 -0.45 1.27 9.38
N LEU A 220 -0.20 2.29 8.55
CA LEU A 220 -0.73 2.38 7.19
C LEU A 220 0.29 1.90 6.16
N PHE A 221 1.52 2.42 6.25
CA PHE A 221 2.59 2.10 5.33
C PHE A 221 3.87 1.78 6.11
N TRP A 222 4.67 0.85 5.59
CA TRP A 222 6.03 0.61 6.04
C TRP A 222 7.01 0.87 4.89
N GLN A 223 7.83 1.91 5.02
CA GLN A 223 8.97 2.14 4.14
C GLN A 223 10.08 1.15 4.50
N ARG A 224 10.19 0.09 3.69
CA ARG A 224 11.04 -1.07 3.97
C ARG A 224 12.46 -0.93 3.44
N THR A 225 12.65 -0.10 2.43
CA THR A 225 13.95 0.09 1.79
C THR A 225 14.03 1.46 1.13
N SER A 226 15.24 2.00 1.13
CA SER A 226 15.62 3.16 0.34
C SER A 226 16.48 2.83 -0.87
N SER A 227 16.76 1.54 -1.08
CA SER A 227 17.71 1.05 -2.08
C SER A 227 17.03 0.07 -3.04
N GLY A 228 15.75 0.30 -3.36
CA GLY A 228 15.09 -0.39 -4.46
C GLY A 228 15.79 -0.07 -5.78
N ASP A 229 15.78 -0.99 -6.75
CA ASP A 229 16.41 -0.76 -8.05
C ASP A 229 15.64 0.31 -8.83
N GLY A 230 16.21 1.50 -8.90
CA GLY A 230 15.56 2.63 -9.55
C GLY A 230 15.36 2.41 -11.06
N LYS A 231 16.31 1.73 -11.73
CA LYS A 231 16.21 1.48 -13.18
C LYS A 231 15.13 0.48 -13.51
N LEU A 232 14.96 -0.54 -12.67
CA LEU A 232 13.84 -1.47 -12.76
C LEU A 232 12.50 -0.71 -12.72
N HIS A 233 12.36 0.24 -11.80
CA HIS A 233 11.12 1.00 -11.59
C HIS A 233 10.98 2.26 -12.47
N GLY A 234 11.82 2.41 -13.50
CA GLY A 234 11.71 3.49 -14.48
C GLY A 234 12.15 4.87 -13.97
N VAL A 235 12.99 4.95 -12.93
CA VAL A 235 13.50 6.24 -12.42
C VAL A 235 14.93 6.56 -12.89
N GLY A 236 15.26 7.85 -12.87
CA GLY A 236 16.57 8.39 -13.26
C GLY A 236 17.69 8.05 -12.28
N SER A 237 17.40 7.97 -10.97
CA SER A 237 18.34 7.57 -9.93
C SER A 237 18.66 6.06 -9.97
N LEU A 238 19.72 5.67 -9.26
CA LEU A 238 20.02 4.25 -9.02
C LEU A 238 19.07 3.61 -8.00
N GLU A 239 18.57 4.42 -7.07
CA GLU A 239 17.80 3.97 -5.92
C GLU A 239 16.41 4.61 -5.88
N ILE A 240 15.43 3.84 -5.39
CA ILE A 240 14.07 4.29 -5.11
C ILE A 240 13.59 3.77 -3.76
N ASP A 241 12.80 4.58 -3.07
CA ASP A 241 12.18 4.24 -1.80
C ASP A 241 10.91 3.41 -2.05
N LEU A 242 10.81 2.24 -1.39
CA LEU A 242 9.71 1.30 -1.56
C LEU A 242 9.00 1.02 -0.25
N ASN A 243 7.68 0.92 -0.34
CA ASN A 243 6.78 0.83 0.79
C ASN A 243 5.83 -0.35 0.61
N TRP A 244 5.52 -1.03 1.72
CA TRP A 244 4.35 -1.90 1.76
C TRP A 244 3.19 -1.16 2.40
N TYR A 245 1.99 -1.36 1.87
CA TYR A 245 0.76 -1.11 2.62
C TYR A 245 0.53 -2.23 3.64
N CYS A 246 0.05 -1.86 4.83
CA CYS A 246 -0.11 -2.78 5.97
C CYS A 246 -0.99 -4.00 5.68
N CYS A 247 -1.90 -3.85 4.73
CA CYS A 247 -3.16 -4.56 4.75
C CYS A 247 -3.50 -5.11 3.35
N THR A 248 -4.68 -5.69 3.20
CA THR A 248 -5.11 -6.36 1.96
C THR A 248 -5.25 -5.39 0.77
N ALA A 249 -5.13 -5.91 -0.46
CA ALA A 249 -5.48 -5.17 -1.68
C ALA A 249 -6.92 -4.63 -1.69
N ARG A 250 -7.85 -5.39 -1.09
CA ARG A 250 -9.25 -4.98 -0.92
C ARG A 250 -9.38 -3.75 -0.02
N SER A 251 -8.72 -3.73 1.13
CA SER A 251 -8.77 -2.60 2.05
C SER A 251 -8.08 -1.37 1.46
N PHE A 252 -7.02 -1.55 0.67
CA PHE A 252 -6.39 -0.45 -0.07
C PHE A 252 -7.40 0.24 -1.01
N SER A 253 -8.09 -0.56 -1.82
CA SER A 253 -9.04 -0.03 -2.80
C SER A 253 -10.27 0.61 -2.17
N LEU A 254 -10.80 0.00 -1.09
CA LEU A 254 -11.91 0.56 -0.33
C LEU A 254 -11.51 1.87 0.37
N ARG A 255 -10.33 1.91 1.00
CA ARG A 255 -9.85 3.08 1.73
C ARG A 255 -9.68 4.30 0.82
N PHE A 256 -9.19 4.09 -0.40
CA PHE A 256 -8.87 5.18 -1.32
C PHE A 256 -9.91 5.36 -2.44
N GLY A 257 -11.04 4.64 -2.38
CA GLY A 257 -12.13 4.77 -3.35
C GLY A 257 -11.72 4.45 -4.79
N LEU A 258 -10.80 3.50 -4.98
CA LEU A 258 -10.17 3.22 -6.28
C LEU A 258 -11.02 2.32 -7.22
N GLY A 259 -12.30 2.10 -6.87
CA GLY A 259 -13.12 1.02 -7.43
C GLY A 259 -12.76 -0.33 -6.79
N ALA A 260 -13.44 -1.42 -7.17
CA ALA A 260 -12.98 -2.76 -6.78
C ALA A 260 -11.52 -2.92 -7.26
N PRO A 261 -10.60 -3.50 -6.47
CA PRO A 261 -9.25 -3.71 -6.93
C PRO A 261 -9.31 -4.46 -8.26
N ALA A 262 -8.68 -3.92 -9.31
CA ALA A 262 -8.30 -4.76 -10.42
C ALA A 262 -7.48 -5.92 -9.81
N PRO A 263 -7.85 -7.19 -10.00
CA PRO A 263 -7.00 -8.27 -9.54
C PRO A 263 -5.61 -8.07 -10.17
N ASN A 264 -4.56 -8.21 -9.36
CA ASN A 264 -3.18 -8.18 -9.83
C ASN A 264 -3.07 -8.96 -11.14
N GLY A 265 -2.40 -8.35 -12.14
CA GLY A 265 -2.12 -8.97 -13.44
C GLY A 265 -1.17 -10.17 -13.30
N GLY A 266 -1.64 -11.24 -12.67
CA GLY A 266 -1.07 -12.56 -12.70
C GLY A 266 -1.73 -13.38 -13.81
N THR A 267 -0.94 -14.24 -14.44
CA THR A 267 -1.49 -15.38 -15.15
C THR A 267 -2.03 -16.37 -14.11
N MET A 268 -3.28 -16.80 -14.24
CA MET A 268 -3.75 -17.97 -13.50
C MET A 268 -3.58 -19.21 -14.40
N ASP A 269 -3.01 -20.27 -13.83
CA ASP A 269 -3.03 -21.57 -14.46
C ASP A 269 -4.39 -22.19 -14.22
N ILE A 270 -5.17 -22.32 -15.29
CA ILE A 270 -6.44 -23.06 -15.28
C ILE A 270 -6.24 -24.37 -16.01
N ILE A 271 -7.10 -25.34 -15.70
CA ILE A 271 -7.17 -26.61 -16.41
C ILE A 271 -8.18 -26.45 -17.53
N LYS A 272 -7.78 -26.71 -18.77
CA LYS A 272 -8.71 -26.88 -19.90
C LYS A 272 -8.76 -28.34 -20.31
N GLY A 273 -9.96 -28.86 -20.51
CA GLY A 273 -10.15 -30.25 -20.89
C GLY A 273 -11.30 -30.53 -21.83
N THR A 274 -11.34 -31.76 -22.34
CA THR A 274 -12.41 -32.26 -23.20
C THR A 274 -12.85 -33.65 -22.74
N ALA A 275 -14.15 -33.83 -22.56
CA ALA A 275 -14.72 -35.11 -22.19
C ALA A 275 -14.60 -36.13 -23.34
N LYS A 276 -14.06 -37.31 -23.04
CA LYS A 276 -13.86 -38.41 -24.01
C LYS A 276 -15.06 -39.37 -24.08
N GLY A 277 -16.06 -39.17 -23.22
CA GLY A 277 -17.21 -40.04 -23.03
C GLY A 277 -18.23 -39.37 -22.10
N ASN A 278 -19.23 -40.13 -21.67
CA ASN A 278 -20.15 -39.65 -20.63
C ASN A 278 -19.45 -39.65 -19.27
N VAL A 279 -19.20 -38.47 -18.71
CA VAL A 279 -18.53 -38.30 -17.41
C VAL A 279 -19.51 -37.73 -16.40
N THR A 280 -19.71 -38.43 -15.30
CA THR A 280 -20.63 -38.00 -14.24
C THR A 280 -20.16 -36.73 -13.55
N ARG A 281 -21.08 -35.76 -13.40
CA ARG A 281 -20.89 -34.55 -12.57
C ARG A 281 -21.38 -34.80 -11.14
N ARG A 282 -20.58 -34.38 -10.16
CA ARG A 282 -20.83 -34.58 -8.72
C ARG A 282 -20.65 -33.28 -7.97
N ASN A 283 -21.21 -33.18 -6.77
CA ASN A 283 -21.01 -31.99 -5.93
C ASN A 283 -19.80 -32.09 -4.98
N ALA A 284 -19.05 -33.19 -5.02
CA ALA A 284 -17.82 -33.39 -4.25
C ALA A 284 -16.93 -34.48 -4.90
N PRO A 285 -15.59 -34.46 -4.66
CA PRO A 285 -14.70 -35.53 -5.04
C PRO A 285 -15.09 -36.85 -4.37
N ALA A 286 -15.13 -37.95 -5.12
CA ALA A 286 -15.38 -39.30 -4.63
C ALA A 286 -16.72 -39.54 -3.88
N GLY A 287 -17.61 -38.54 -3.76
CA GLY A 287 -18.91 -38.66 -3.11
C GLY A 287 -20.00 -39.31 -3.98
N SER A 288 -21.10 -39.77 -3.38
CA SER A 288 -22.26 -40.36 -4.07
C SER A 288 -23.33 -39.34 -4.46
N THR A 289 -23.13 -38.06 -4.16
CA THR A 289 -24.12 -37.01 -4.41
C THR A 289 -23.88 -36.37 -5.78
N PHE A 290 -24.92 -36.34 -6.61
CA PHE A 290 -24.85 -35.95 -8.02
C PHE A 290 -25.40 -34.54 -8.22
N SER A 291 -24.80 -33.79 -9.15
CA SER A 291 -25.33 -32.49 -9.56
C SER A 291 -26.63 -32.67 -10.39
N PRO A 292 -27.56 -31.70 -10.41
CA PRO A 292 -28.83 -31.82 -11.16
C PRO A 292 -28.62 -32.12 -12.65
N SER A 293 -27.55 -31.58 -13.22
CA SER A 293 -27.10 -31.80 -14.60
C SER A 293 -26.14 -32.99 -14.63
N ARG A 294 -26.65 -34.18 -15.01
CA ARG A 294 -26.04 -35.46 -14.60
C ARG A 294 -24.69 -35.81 -15.25
N TYR A 295 -24.41 -35.34 -16.47
CA TYR A 295 -23.22 -35.77 -17.23
C TYR A 295 -22.61 -34.64 -18.05
N LEU A 296 -21.29 -34.68 -18.21
CA LEU A 296 -20.62 -34.21 -19.42
C LEU A 296 -20.78 -35.28 -20.50
N VAL A 297 -20.96 -34.89 -21.74
CA VAL A 297 -20.99 -35.81 -22.90
C VAL A 297 -19.72 -35.70 -23.73
N THR A 298 -19.47 -36.68 -24.60
CA THR A 298 -18.30 -36.67 -25.48
C THR A 298 -18.19 -35.36 -26.26
N GLY A 299 -17.04 -34.71 -26.16
CA GLY A 299 -16.76 -33.45 -26.84
C GLY A 299 -17.05 -32.19 -26.02
N ASP A 300 -17.72 -32.28 -24.87
CA ASP A 300 -17.90 -31.13 -23.98
C ASP A 300 -16.53 -30.58 -23.55
N THR A 301 -16.38 -29.27 -23.67
CA THR A 301 -15.19 -28.55 -23.19
C THR A 301 -15.41 -28.10 -21.76
N ILE A 302 -14.35 -28.17 -20.95
CA ILE A 302 -14.38 -27.75 -19.56
C ILE A 302 -13.24 -26.79 -19.26
N GLU A 303 -13.51 -25.85 -18.37
CA GLU A 303 -12.50 -25.15 -17.59
C GLU A 303 -12.64 -25.61 -16.13
N ALA A 304 -11.51 -25.78 -15.46
CA ALA A 304 -11.45 -26.26 -14.09
C ALA A 304 -10.31 -25.56 -13.32
N ASP A 305 -10.45 -25.47 -12.02
CA ASP A 305 -9.37 -25.08 -11.12
C ASP A 305 -8.75 -26.29 -10.42
N TRP A 306 -7.54 -26.12 -9.92
CA TRP A 306 -6.90 -27.12 -9.08
C TRP A 306 -7.14 -26.78 -7.62
N GLN A 307 -7.84 -27.68 -6.93
CA GLN A 307 -7.91 -27.67 -5.48
C GLN A 307 -6.99 -28.78 -4.95
N ASP A 308 -6.27 -28.47 -3.86
CA ASP A 308 -5.43 -29.43 -3.13
C ASP A 308 -6.30 -30.54 -2.53
N THR A 309 -6.65 -31.49 -3.39
CA THR A 309 -7.34 -32.71 -3.04
C THR A 309 -6.31 -33.82 -3.08
N THR A 310 -6.35 -34.72 -2.11
CA THR A 310 -5.51 -35.93 -2.06
C THR A 310 -5.78 -36.92 -3.21
N LEU A 311 -6.60 -36.54 -4.20
CA LEU A 311 -7.09 -37.34 -5.31
C LEU A 311 -6.87 -36.60 -6.65
N PRO A 312 -5.67 -36.69 -7.25
CA PRO A 312 -5.26 -35.88 -8.41
C PRO A 312 -6.07 -36.15 -9.70
N GLN A 313 -6.96 -37.14 -9.69
CA GLN A 313 -7.84 -37.49 -10.79
C GLN A 313 -9.19 -36.73 -10.81
N TRP A 314 -9.44 -35.82 -9.87
CA TRP A 314 -10.67 -35.04 -9.77
C TRP A 314 -10.44 -33.57 -10.15
N LEU A 315 -11.33 -33.05 -10.98
CA LEU A 315 -11.30 -31.67 -11.46
C LEU A 315 -12.53 -30.94 -10.92
N HIS A 316 -12.32 -29.76 -10.35
CA HIS A 316 -13.38 -28.86 -9.93
C HIS A 316 -13.77 -27.96 -11.12
N LEU A 317 -15.01 -28.08 -11.60
CA LEU A 317 -15.45 -27.47 -12.86
C LEU A 317 -15.90 -26.03 -12.65
N THR A 318 -15.36 -25.10 -13.43
CA THR A 318 -15.69 -23.67 -13.39
C THR A 318 -16.48 -23.22 -14.62
N LYS A 319 -16.24 -23.82 -15.80
CA LYS A 319 -17.05 -23.62 -17.01
C LYS A 319 -17.28 -24.94 -17.75
N ILE A 320 -18.44 -25.07 -18.40
CA ILE A 320 -18.77 -26.16 -19.33
C ILE A 320 -19.27 -25.54 -20.63
N ASN A 321 -18.64 -25.88 -21.76
CA ASN A 321 -18.93 -25.31 -23.08
C ASN A 321 -18.95 -23.77 -23.09
N GLY A 322 -18.06 -23.15 -22.30
CA GLY A 322 -17.95 -21.70 -22.15
C GLY A 322 -18.97 -21.06 -21.20
N VAL A 323 -19.91 -21.84 -20.64
CA VAL A 323 -20.90 -21.36 -19.67
C VAL A 323 -20.40 -21.61 -18.24
N ALA A 324 -20.45 -20.58 -17.39
CA ALA A 324 -20.07 -20.70 -15.99
C ALA A 324 -20.95 -21.73 -15.25
N VAL A 325 -20.29 -22.56 -14.43
CA VAL A 325 -20.98 -23.48 -13.53
C VAL A 325 -21.46 -22.72 -12.30
N VAL A 326 -22.68 -22.99 -11.86
CA VAL A 326 -23.25 -22.39 -10.64
C VAL A 326 -23.28 -23.45 -9.54
N GLY A 327 -22.50 -23.23 -8.48
CA GLY A 327 -22.35 -24.16 -7.36
C GLY A 327 -21.20 -25.14 -7.50
N GLU A 328 -21.09 -26.06 -6.53
CA GLU A 328 -20.01 -27.04 -6.45
C GLU A 328 -20.19 -28.16 -7.47
N GLU A 329 -19.27 -28.27 -8.43
CA GLU A 329 -19.28 -29.38 -9.39
C GLU A 329 -17.90 -29.96 -9.68
N TRP A 330 -17.85 -31.29 -9.73
CA TRP A 330 -16.65 -32.09 -9.83
C TRP A 330 -16.84 -33.20 -10.85
N ALA A 331 -15.79 -33.47 -11.63
CA ALA A 331 -15.74 -34.60 -12.54
C ALA A 331 -14.38 -35.30 -12.43
N SER A 332 -14.35 -36.62 -12.57
CA SER A 332 -13.09 -37.35 -12.59
C SER A 332 -12.52 -37.41 -14.00
N ALA A 333 -11.28 -36.97 -14.17
CA ALA A 333 -10.50 -37.17 -15.39
C ALA A 333 -10.03 -38.63 -15.55
N GLY A 334 -9.98 -39.37 -14.45
CA GLY A 334 -9.31 -40.67 -14.36
C GLY A 334 -7.80 -40.52 -14.14
N THR A 335 -7.18 -41.51 -13.52
CA THR A 335 -5.75 -41.51 -13.15
C THR A 335 -4.79 -41.39 -14.33
N SER A 336 -5.26 -41.66 -15.55
CA SER A 336 -4.51 -41.53 -16.80
C SER A 336 -5.26 -40.66 -17.81
N GLN A 337 -6.12 -39.74 -17.34
CA GLN A 337 -6.94 -38.87 -18.18
C GLN A 337 -7.84 -39.62 -19.18
N GLN A 338 -8.26 -40.85 -18.83
CA GLN A 338 -9.06 -41.70 -19.72
C GLN A 338 -10.49 -41.18 -19.93
N TYR A 339 -11.02 -40.35 -19.02
CA TYR A 339 -12.38 -39.80 -19.11
C TYR A 339 -12.40 -38.35 -19.58
N ILE A 340 -11.43 -37.54 -19.14
CA ILE A 340 -11.25 -36.15 -19.57
C ILE A 340 -9.78 -35.97 -19.90
N GLY A 341 -9.47 -35.64 -21.15
CA GLY A 341 -8.13 -35.19 -21.53
C GLY A 341 -7.98 -33.73 -21.14
N TRP A 342 -6.94 -33.36 -20.40
CA TRP A 342 -6.76 -32.01 -19.90
C TRP A 342 -5.29 -31.57 -19.88
N GLN A 343 -5.10 -30.26 -19.89
CA GLN A 343 -3.80 -29.60 -19.79
C GLN A 343 -3.90 -28.32 -18.99
N TRP A 344 -2.77 -27.91 -18.42
CA TRP A 344 -2.62 -26.58 -17.82
C TRP A 344 -2.54 -25.52 -18.91
N VAL A 345 -3.24 -24.42 -18.69
CA VAL A 345 -3.23 -23.25 -19.57
C VAL A 345 -3.11 -22.01 -18.70
N SER A 346 -2.05 -21.25 -18.90
CA SER A 346 -1.89 -19.93 -18.28
C SER A 346 -2.77 -18.92 -19.02
N VAL A 347 -3.77 -18.35 -18.33
CA VAL A 347 -4.63 -17.31 -18.88
C VAL A 347 -4.46 -15.99 -18.11
N PRO A 348 -4.60 -14.83 -18.77
CA PRO A 348 -4.76 -13.57 -18.05
C PRO A 348 -5.97 -13.66 -17.11
N SER A 349 -5.88 -13.12 -15.90
CA SER A 349 -7.04 -13.00 -15.01
C SER A 349 -8.17 -12.24 -15.71
N GLU A 350 -9.39 -12.80 -15.72
CA GLU A 350 -10.55 -12.12 -16.31
C GLU A 350 -10.86 -10.85 -15.51
N PRO A 351 -11.13 -9.70 -16.18
CA PRO A 351 -11.57 -8.49 -15.50
C PRO A 351 -12.96 -8.71 -14.87
N PRO A 352 -13.25 -8.08 -13.72
CA PRO A 352 -14.58 -8.16 -13.12
C PRO A 352 -15.64 -7.54 -14.04
N PRO A 353 -16.91 -7.99 -13.96
CA PRO A 353 -18.01 -7.37 -14.70
C PRO A 353 -18.17 -5.90 -14.31
N ASP A 354 -18.61 -5.08 -15.27
CA ASP A 354 -18.87 -3.66 -15.05
C ASP A 354 -19.83 -3.45 -13.86
N PRO A 355 -19.61 -2.45 -13.00
CA PRO A 355 -20.52 -2.16 -11.90
C PRO A 355 -21.88 -1.70 -12.43
N ASP A 356 -22.95 -2.10 -11.73
CA ASP A 356 -24.31 -1.65 -12.00
C ASP A 356 -24.44 -0.11 -11.93
N PRO A 357 -25.31 0.53 -12.73
CA PRO A 357 -25.49 1.97 -12.72
C PRO A 357 -26.01 2.48 -11.35
N VAL A 358 -25.34 3.50 -10.80
CA VAL A 358 -25.63 4.09 -9.48
C VAL A 358 -27.02 4.76 -9.45
N VAL A 359 -27.84 4.43 -8.45
CA VAL A 359 -29.16 5.04 -8.21
C VAL A 359 -29.05 6.14 -7.15
N LYS A 360 -29.52 7.36 -7.49
CA LYS A 360 -29.54 8.53 -6.60
C LYS A 360 -30.84 8.61 -5.80
N THR A 361 -30.74 8.96 -4.51
CA THR A 361 -31.90 9.11 -3.61
C THR A 361 -31.96 10.51 -3.00
N PRO A 362 -33.09 11.24 -3.11
CA PRO A 362 -33.22 12.58 -2.52
C PRO A 362 -33.48 12.56 -1.01
N PHE A 363 -32.95 13.56 -0.29
CA PHE A 363 -33.19 13.76 1.15
C PHE A 363 -33.20 15.26 1.54
N THR A 364 -33.61 15.57 2.78
CA THR A 364 -33.69 16.94 3.31
C THR A 364 -33.16 17.00 4.74
N LEU A 365 -32.25 17.95 5.00
CA LEU A 365 -31.69 18.26 6.32
C LEU A 365 -32.34 19.52 6.89
N ALA A 366 -32.77 19.46 8.15
CA ALA A 366 -33.21 20.63 8.92
C ALA A 366 -32.08 21.04 9.87
N VAL A 367 -31.59 22.27 9.70
CA VAL A 367 -30.61 22.91 10.59
C VAL A 367 -31.26 24.17 11.14
N ASP A 368 -31.39 24.26 12.46
CA ASP A 368 -32.05 25.41 13.10
C ASP A 368 -31.36 26.72 12.72
N GLY A 369 -32.14 27.65 12.18
CA GLY A 369 -31.70 28.99 11.76
C GLY A 369 -31.34 29.16 10.28
N TYR A 370 -31.39 28.12 9.43
CA TYR A 370 -31.17 28.25 7.98
C TYR A 370 -32.23 27.51 7.15
N LYS A 371 -32.45 27.97 5.91
CA LYS A 371 -33.44 27.37 4.99
C LYS A 371 -33.11 25.89 4.70
N PRO A 372 -34.12 25.00 4.58
CA PRO A 372 -33.90 23.59 4.26
C PRO A 372 -33.11 23.43 2.95
N TYR A 373 -32.09 22.58 2.97
CA TYR A 373 -31.36 22.17 1.77
C TYR A 373 -31.95 20.85 1.26
N ALA A 374 -32.36 20.82 -0.01
CA ALA A 374 -32.76 19.62 -0.73
C ALA A 374 -31.60 19.15 -1.61
N GLY A 375 -31.15 17.91 -1.44
CA GLY A 375 -30.06 17.32 -2.21
C GLY A 375 -30.28 15.85 -2.52
N GLU A 376 -29.47 15.31 -3.42
CA GLU A 376 -29.44 13.88 -3.78
C GLU A 376 -28.19 13.24 -3.17
N LEU A 377 -28.35 12.12 -2.46
CA LEU A 377 -27.25 11.26 -2.03
C LEU A 377 -27.19 10.01 -2.93
N GLU A 378 -25.99 9.63 -3.31
CA GLU A 378 -25.72 8.31 -3.88
C GLU A 378 -25.81 7.28 -2.75
N LYS A 379 -26.66 6.26 -2.95
CA LYS A 379 -26.74 5.15 -2.02
C LYS A 379 -25.61 4.19 -2.35
N ALA A 380 -24.71 3.99 -1.37
CA ALA A 380 -23.72 2.91 -1.41
C ALA A 380 -24.38 1.53 -1.35
#